data_AF-B7PQJ1-F1
#
_entry.id   AF-B7PQJ1-F1
#
_cell.length_a   1.000
_cell.length_b   1.000
_cell.length_c   1.000
_cell.angle_alpha   90.00
_cell.angle_beta   90.00
_cell.angle_gamma   90.00
#
_symmetry.space_group_name_H-M   'P 1'
#
loop_
_entity.id
_entity.type
_entity.pdbx_description
1 polymer ?
#
loop_
_entity_poly.entity_id
_entity_poly.type
_entity_poly.pdbx_seq_one_letter_code
_entity_poly.pdbx_strand_id
1 'polypeptide(L)'
;MTAAISYPFYAVQFHPEKNSFEWKLDERHQNIPHSVDATRLTQYMANFFVGEARKNDHKFSSPEDESKALIYNYDVSYSQGYSAFTQIYVFDK
;
A
#
# COMPACT_ATOMS: atom_id res chain seq x y z
N MET A 1 -15.97 -0.79 1.22
CA MET A 1 -15.27 0.45 1.61
C MET A 1 -16.27 1.30 2.37
N THR A 2 -15.87 1.84 3.51
CA THR A 2 -16.63 2.85 4.25
C THR A 2 -15.99 4.21 4.01
N ALA A 3 -16.79 5.24 3.80
CA ALA A 3 -16.33 6.62 3.65
C ALA A 3 -17.01 7.50 4.69
N ALA A 4 -16.28 8.48 5.25
CA ALA A 4 -16.89 9.51 6.08
C ALA A 4 -17.77 10.44 5.22
N ILE A 5 -18.81 11.00 5.83
CA ILE A 5 -19.82 11.82 5.11
C ILE A 5 -19.22 13.16 4.66
N SER A 6 -18.45 13.81 5.53
CA SER A 6 -18.00 15.19 5.33
C SER A 6 -16.48 15.32 5.15
N TYR A 7 -15.74 14.22 5.24
CA TYR A 7 -14.27 14.21 5.19
C TYR A 7 -13.79 13.14 4.22
N PRO A 8 -12.66 13.36 3.52
CA PRO A 8 -12.08 12.38 2.60
C PRO A 8 -11.36 11.25 3.37
N PHE A 9 -12.07 10.61 4.30
CA PHE A 9 -11.59 9.48 5.08
C PHE A 9 -12.24 8.20 4.55
N TYR A 10 -11.40 7.24 4.20
CA TYR A 10 -11.81 5.97 3.60
C TYR A 10 -11.20 4.81 4.39
N ALA A 11 -11.99 3.76 4.60
CA ALA A 11 -11.56 2.57 5.29
C ALA A 11 -12.04 1.30 4.58
N VAL A 12 -11.23 0.25 4.67
CA VAL A 12 -11.55 -1.10 4.23
C VAL A 12 -11.20 -2.08 5.34
N GLN A 13 -12.06 -3.06 5.55
CA GLN A 13 -11.78 -4.14 6.51
C GLN A 13 -10.83 -5.20 5.92
N PHE A 14 -10.74 -5.27 4.59
CA PHE A 14 -9.89 -6.22 3.86
C PHE A 14 -8.60 -5.54 3.38
N HIS A 15 -7.69 -6.35 2.83
CA HIS A 15 -6.38 -5.93 2.34
C HIS A 15 -6.35 -5.84 0.80
N PRO A 16 -6.71 -4.70 0.19
CA PRO A 16 -6.72 -4.55 -1.26
C PRO A 16 -5.32 -4.69 -1.89
N GLU A 17 -4.25 -4.40 -1.14
CA GLU A 17 -2.87 -4.47 -1.62
C GLU A 17 -2.41 -5.91 -1.86
N LYS A 18 -2.87 -6.86 -1.03
CA LYS A 18 -2.35 -8.23 -1.02
C LYS A 18 -2.59 -8.96 -2.35
N ASN A 19 -3.71 -8.69 -3.02
CA ASN A 19 -4.10 -9.40 -4.24
C ASN A 19 -3.03 -9.33 -5.34
N SER A 20 -2.29 -8.22 -5.45
CA SER A 20 -1.28 -8.03 -6.50
C SER A 20 0.15 -8.26 -6.02
N PHE A 21 0.42 -8.13 -4.71
CA PHE A 21 1.78 -8.02 -4.21
C PHE A 21 2.20 -9.13 -3.23
N GLU A 22 1.27 -9.85 -2.61
CA GLU A 22 1.59 -10.81 -1.56
C GLU A 22 1.28 -12.26 -1.94
N TRP A 23 2.32 -13.09 -2.05
CA TRP A 23 2.24 -14.43 -2.63
C TRP A 23 2.58 -15.54 -1.63
N LYS A 24 2.37 -15.28 -0.33
CA LYS A 24 2.72 -16.24 0.71
C LYS A 24 1.78 -17.45 0.67
N LEU A 25 2.36 -18.62 0.39
CA LEU A 25 1.66 -19.90 0.35
C LEU A 25 1.91 -20.68 1.66
N ASP A 26 1.24 -20.28 2.73
CA ASP A 26 1.13 -21.10 3.96
C ASP A 26 -0.34 -21.35 4.31
N GLU A 27 -0.60 -22.20 5.31
CA GLU A 27 -1.97 -22.58 5.70
C GLU A 27 -2.87 -21.39 6.03
N ARG A 28 -2.29 -20.26 6.47
CA ARG A 28 -3.01 -19.05 6.89
C ARG A 28 -3.21 -18.05 5.74
N HIS A 29 -2.35 -18.09 4.72
CA HIS A 29 -2.30 -17.09 3.64
C HIS A 29 -2.61 -17.66 2.25
N GLN A 30 -2.90 -18.96 2.13
CA GLN A 30 -3.30 -19.62 0.88
C GLN A 30 -4.56 -19.05 0.21
N ASN A 31 -5.35 -18.23 0.91
CA ASN A 31 -6.62 -17.69 0.42
C ASN A 31 -6.52 -16.23 -0.09
N ILE A 32 -5.31 -15.73 -0.39
CA ILE A 32 -5.17 -14.40 -1.01
C ILE A 32 -5.68 -14.47 -2.47
N PRO A 33 -6.67 -13.66 -2.86
CA PRO A 33 -7.21 -13.70 -4.22
C PRO A 33 -6.25 -13.10 -5.24
N HIS A 34 -5.86 -13.89 -6.24
CA HIS A 34 -4.97 -13.47 -7.35
C HIS A 34 -5.65 -13.49 -8.73
N SER A 35 -6.99 -13.47 -8.76
CA SER A 35 -7.73 -13.41 -10.03
C SER A 35 -7.53 -12.05 -10.73
N VAL A 36 -7.84 -12.00 -12.03
CA VAL A 36 -7.80 -10.76 -12.81
C VAL A 36 -8.64 -9.66 -12.16
N ASP A 37 -9.81 -10.01 -11.64
CA ASP A 37 -10.70 -9.05 -10.99
C ASP A 37 -10.18 -8.60 -9.62
N ALA A 38 -9.50 -9.48 -8.88
CA ALA A 38 -8.84 -9.11 -7.62
C ALA A 38 -7.70 -8.12 -7.85
N THR A 39 -6.92 -8.30 -8.91
CA THR A 39 -5.86 -7.36 -9.32
C THR A 39 -6.44 -6.03 -9.81
N ARG A 40 -7.54 -6.06 -10.59
CA ARG A 40 -8.25 -4.84 -11.00
C ARG A 40 -8.79 -4.05 -9.81
N LEU A 41 -9.29 -4.74 -8.78
CA LEU A 41 -9.73 -4.12 -7.53
C LEU A 41 -8.57 -3.37 -6.85
N THR A 42 -7.39 -4.00 -6.72
CA THR A 42 -6.19 -3.34 -6.16
C THR A 42 -5.88 -2.04 -6.89
N GLN A 43 -5.81 -2.09 -8.23
CA GLN A 43 -5.50 -0.93 -9.05
C GLN A 43 -6.58 0.16 -8.93
N TYR A 44 -7.86 -0.21 -8.92
CA TYR A 44 -8.96 0.74 -8.78
C TYR A 44 -8.90 1.47 -7.44
N MET A 45 -8.70 0.74 -6.34
CA MET A 45 -8.59 1.32 -5.00
C MET A 45 -7.41 2.29 -4.89
N ALA A 46 -6.26 1.92 -5.45
CA ALA A 46 -5.08 2.78 -5.51
C ALA A 46 -5.34 4.04 -6.36
N ASN A 47 -5.91 3.89 -7.55
CA ASN A 47 -6.25 5.02 -8.43
C ASN A 47 -7.21 6.00 -7.78
N PHE A 48 -8.24 5.48 -7.11
CA PHE A 48 -9.19 6.28 -6.35
C PHE A 48 -8.48 7.10 -5.25
N PHE A 49 -7.70 6.44 -4.39
CA PHE A 49 -7.02 7.11 -3.27
C PHE A 49 -6.00 8.16 -3.74
N VAL A 50 -5.19 7.84 -4.76
CA VAL A 50 -4.27 8.82 -5.35
C VAL A 50 -5.04 9.95 -6.04
N GLY A 51 -6.22 9.68 -6.59
CA GLY A 51 -7.15 10.71 -7.09
C GLY A 51 -7.58 11.70 -6.02
N GLU A 52 -7.91 11.23 -4.81
CA GLU A 52 -8.19 12.09 -3.66
C GLU A 52 -6.96 12.90 -3.21
N ALA A 53 -5.78 12.26 -3.20
CA ALA A 53 -4.52 12.93 -2.84
C ALA A 53 -4.13 14.06 -3.81
N ARG A 54 -4.59 14.05 -5.07
CA ARG A 54 -4.35 15.14 -6.04
C ARG A 54 -5.21 16.39 -5.80
N LYS A 55 -6.19 16.35 -4.89
CA LYS A 55 -7.08 17.48 -4.61
C LYS A 55 -6.52 18.51 -3.62
N ASN A 56 -5.27 18.35 -3.20
CA ASN A 56 -4.59 19.31 -2.34
C ASN A 56 -3.29 19.78 -3.00
N ASP A 57 -2.82 20.96 -2.60
CA ASP A 57 -1.61 21.61 -3.13
C ASP A 57 -0.39 21.45 -2.21
N HIS A 58 -0.37 20.43 -1.34
CA HIS A 58 0.78 20.20 -0.47
C HIS A 58 2.02 19.84 -1.30
N LYS A 59 3.16 20.34 -0.84
CA LYS A 59 4.48 20.09 -1.44
C LYS A 59 5.57 20.29 -0.40
N PHE A 60 6.74 19.68 -0.63
CA PHE A 60 7.93 19.95 0.16
C PHE A 60 8.42 21.38 -0.05
N SER A 61 9.16 21.90 0.94
CA SER A 61 9.82 23.22 0.88
C SER A 61 10.88 23.31 -0.21
N SER A 62 11.56 22.19 -0.48
CA SER A 62 12.62 22.07 -1.48
C SER A 62 12.66 20.67 -2.11
N PRO A 63 13.16 20.54 -3.35
CA PRO A 63 13.42 19.23 -3.97
C PRO A 63 14.38 18.36 -3.16
N GLU A 64 15.33 18.96 -2.44
CA GLU A 64 16.29 18.25 -1.59
C GLU A 64 15.61 17.61 -0.37
N ASP A 65 14.66 18.31 0.26
CA ASP A 65 13.88 17.77 1.38
C ASP A 65 12.98 16.62 0.91
N GLU A 66 12.34 16.77 -0.26
CA GLU A 66 11.55 15.71 -0.89
C GLU A 66 12.43 14.48 -1.16
N SER A 67 13.56 14.68 -1.84
CA SER A 67 14.46 13.59 -2.21
C SER A 67 14.95 12.79 -1.01
N LYS A 68 15.12 13.40 0.17
CA LYS A 68 15.53 12.71 1.40
C LYS A 68 14.39 11.97 2.09
N ALA A 69 13.14 12.39 1.88
CA ALA A 69 11.97 11.83 2.54
C ALA A 69 11.34 10.65 1.78
N LEU A 70 11.61 10.52 0.47
CA LEU A 70 11.04 9.45 -0.36
C LEU A 70 11.50 8.06 0.08
N ILE A 71 10.65 7.04 -0.15
CA ILE A 71 10.91 5.64 0.18
C ILE A 71 12.14 5.06 -0.55
N TYR A 72 12.61 5.73 -1.61
CA TYR A 72 13.79 5.32 -2.40
C TYR A 72 15.11 5.35 -1.61
N ASN A 73 15.13 6.00 -0.45
CA ASN A 73 16.32 6.08 0.40
C ASN A 73 16.46 4.90 1.38
N TYR A 74 15.57 3.92 1.31
CA TYR A 74 15.51 2.82 2.27
C TYR A 74 15.66 1.47 1.57
N ASP A 75 16.40 0.57 2.21
CA ASP A 75 16.56 -0.80 1.73
C ASP A 75 15.38 -1.67 2.15
N VAL A 76 14.92 -2.50 1.21
CA VAL A 76 13.84 -3.45 1.44
C VAL A 76 14.40 -4.81 1.85
N SER A 77 13.82 -5.43 2.87
CA SER A 77 14.20 -6.75 3.37
C SER A 77 13.23 -7.83 2.90
N TYR A 78 13.74 -8.92 2.35
CA TYR A 78 12.93 -10.12 2.11
C TYR A 78 12.54 -10.76 3.45
N SER A 79 11.25 -11.03 3.65
CA SER A 79 10.72 -11.42 4.97
C SER A 79 9.78 -12.62 4.97
N GLN A 80 9.49 -13.21 3.81
CA GLN A 80 8.48 -14.26 3.68
C GLN A 80 8.74 -15.50 4.55
N GLY A 81 9.99 -15.73 4.99
CA GLY A 81 10.36 -16.82 5.91
C GLY A 81 9.87 -16.64 7.35
N TYR A 82 9.51 -15.43 7.78
CA TYR A 82 9.11 -15.12 9.16
C TYR A 82 7.99 -14.07 9.26
N SER A 83 7.50 -13.55 8.13
CA SER A 83 6.48 -12.51 8.03
C SER A 83 5.35 -12.94 7.08
N ALA A 84 4.19 -12.31 7.19
CA ALA A 84 3.06 -12.45 6.25
C ALA A 84 3.29 -11.70 4.92
N PHE A 85 4.37 -10.94 4.82
CA PHE A 85 4.71 -10.12 3.67
C PHE A 85 5.93 -10.69 2.94
N THR A 86 5.98 -10.59 1.61
CA THR A 86 7.14 -10.96 0.81
C THR A 86 8.33 -10.07 1.15
N GLN A 87 8.08 -8.77 1.27
CA GLN A 87 9.10 -7.74 1.52
C GLN A 87 8.60 -6.72 2.55
N ILE A 88 9.50 -6.19 3.38
CA ILE A 88 9.22 -5.14 4.37
C ILE A 88 10.34 -4.09 4.40
N TYR A 89 10.00 -2.87 4.76
CA TYR A 89 10.96 -1.84 5.17
C TYR A 89 11.06 -1.83 6.70
N VAL A 90 12.28 -1.80 7.23
CA VAL A 90 12.55 -1.73 8.67
C VAL A 90 13.25 -0.40 8.94
N PHE A 91 12.72 0.36 9.91
CA PHE A 91 13.26 1.67 10.28
C PHE A 91 13.72 1.61 11.74
N ASP A 92 14.91 2.14 12.02
CA ASP A 92 15.39 2.31 13.38
C ASP A 92 14.51 3.32 14.14
N LYS A 93 14.42 3.13 15.45
CA LYS A 93 13.66 4.02 16.34
C LYS A 93 14.41 5.29 16.69
#